data_AF-A0AAN5D336-F1
#
_entry.id   AF-A0AAN5D336-F1
#
_cell.length_a   1.000
_cell.length_b   1.000
_cell.length_c   1.000
_cell.angle_alpha   90.00
_cell.angle_beta   90.00
_cell.angle_gamma   90.00
#
_symmetry.space_group_name_H-M   'P 1'
#
loop_
_entity.id
_entity.type
_entity.pdbx_description
1 polymer ?
#
loop_
_entity_poly.entity_id
_entity_poly.type
_entity_poly.pdbx_seq_one_letter_code
_entity_poly.pdbx_strand_id
1 'polypeptide(L)'
;DHNCEGWGDDLISWEDLFKVEKGFIENAKASYKIIIEARFFLANAVGIRTNPSVDFTGLNDLRHDVALVIEGEKIYASKQYLALHSTLFNAMFYGNFAER
;
A
#
# COMPACT_ATOMS: atom_id res chain seq x y z
N ASP A 1 6.52 0.96 9.95
CA ASP A 1 5.92 1.93 10.88
C ASP A 1 4.41 1.96 10.69
N HIS A 2 3.65 1.45 11.66
CA HIS A 2 2.19 1.51 11.67
C HIS A 2 1.79 2.38 12.86
N ASN A 3 1.76 3.69 12.64
CA ASN A 3 1.25 4.65 13.60
C ASN A 3 -0.28 4.71 13.42
N CYS A 4 -1.00 3.86 14.15
CA CYS A 4 -2.45 3.97 14.26
C CYS A 4 -2.75 4.88 15.45
N GLU A 5 -2.87 6.19 15.21
CA GLU A 5 -3.39 7.12 16.21
C GLU A 5 -4.90 6.89 16.30
N GLY A 6 -5.33 6.16 17.33
CA GLY A 6 -6.75 5.94 17.60
C GLY A 6 -7.43 7.25 18.01
N TRP A 7 -8.66 7.47 17.53
CA TRP A 7 -9.51 8.61 17.88
C TRP A 7 -10.75 8.09 18.61
N GLY A 8 -11.01 8.62 19.80
CA GLY A 8 -12.15 8.25 20.64
C GLY A 8 -12.05 8.91 22.01
N ASP A 9 -13.20 9.12 22.65
CA ASP A 9 -13.33 9.58 24.04
C ASP A 9 -14.18 8.54 24.82
N ASP A 10 -14.39 8.75 26.11
CA ASP A 10 -15.15 7.86 26.99
C ASP A 10 -16.62 7.70 26.51
N LEU A 11 -16.86 6.63 25.74
CA LEU A 11 -18.15 6.33 25.12
C LEU A 11 -19.24 5.98 26.14
N ILE A 12 -18.90 5.12 27.10
CA ILE A 12 -19.80 4.65 28.17
C ILE A 12 -18.96 4.03 29.30
N SER A 13 -19.40 4.21 30.55
CA SER A 13 -18.77 3.53 31.68
C SER A 13 -19.02 2.02 31.63
N TRP A 14 -18.06 1.23 32.10
CA TRP A 14 -18.25 -0.22 32.24
C TRP A 14 -19.45 -0.57 33.13
N GLU A 15 -19.67 0.21 34.18
CA GLU A 15 -20.81 0.02 35.09
C GLU A 15 -22.15 0.18 34.38
N ASP A 16 -22.28 1.17 33.51
CA ASP A 16 -23.52 1.41 32.76
C ASP A 16 -23.72 0.40 31.63
N LEU A 17 -22.63 -0.11 31.03
CA LEU A 17 -22.69 -1.13 29.98
C LEU A 17 -23.30 -2.45 30.49
N PHE A 18 -23.00 -2.84 31.73
CA PHE A 18 -23.50 -4.08 32.34
C PHE A 18 -24.86 -3.96 33.02
N LYS A 19 -25.44 -2.76 33.10
CA LYS A 19 -26.78 -2.56 33.67
C LYS A 19 -27.84 -3.14 32.73
N VAL A 20 -28.48 -4.23 33.17
CA VAL A 20 -29.56 -4.90 32.41
C VAL A 20 -30.69 -3.94 32.03
N GLU A 21 -30.99 -2.98 32.91
CA GLU A 21 -31.97 -1.90 32.71
C GLU A 21 -31.63 -0.95 31.55
N LYS A 22 -30.35 -0.83 31.18
CA LYS A 22 -29.92 -0.04 30.02
C LYS A 22 -30.05 -0.82 28.69
N GLY A 23 -30.22 -2.13 28.76
CA GLY A 23 -30.49 -2.98 27.59
C GLY A 23 -29.33 -3.14 26.60
N PHE A 24 -28.11 -2.71 26.95
CA PHE A 24 -26.93 -2.83 26.07
C PHE A 24 -26.43 -4.27 25.91
N ILE A 25 -26.69 -5.12 26.91
CA ILE A 25 -26.32 -6.52 26.90
C ILE A 25 -27.59 -7.34 27.09
N GLU A 26 -27.93 -8.14 26.08
CA GLU A 26 -28.96 -9.17 26.21
C GLU A 26 -28.40 -10.35 27.01
N ASN A 27 -29.04 -10.67 28.13
CA ASN A 27 -28.62 -11.77 28.99
C ASN A 27 -29.16 -13.11 28.45
N ALA A 28 -28.69 -13.50 27.26
CA ALA A 28 -28.96 -14.82 26.71
C ALA A 28 -28.01 -15.81 27.39
N LYS A 29 -28.57 -16.85 28.05
CA LYS A 29 -27.89 -17.85 28.90
C LYS A 29 -26.67 -18.58 28.31
N ALA A 30 -26.20 -18.25 27.11
CA ALA A 30 -25.03 -18.84 26.46
C ALA A 30 -24.10 -17.86 25.73
N SER A 31 -24.44 -16.56 25.58
CA SER A 31 -23.53 -15.59 24.94
C SER A 31 -23.89 -14.14 25.25
N TYR A 32 -22.88 -13.33 25.60
CA TYR A 32 -23.00 -11.88 25.67
C TYR A 32 -22.77 -11.29 24.26
N LYS A 33 -23.72 -10.51 23.76
CA LYS A 33 -23.62 -9.82 22.47
C LYS A 33 -23.74 -8.32 22.69
N ILE A 34 -22.75 -7.57 22.20
CA ILE A 34 -22.75 -6.10 22.17
C ILE A 34 -22.68 -5.68 20.70
N ILE A 35 -23.48 -4.70 20.30
CA ILE A 35 -23.47 -4.12 18.96
C ILE A 35 -22.95 -2.69 19.07
N ILE A 36 -21.85 -2.40 18.38
CA ILE A 36 -21.25 -1.06 18.30
C ILE A 36 -21.49 -0.54 16.88
N GLU A 37 -22.13 0.62 16.76
CA GLU A 37 -22.30 1.33 15.49
C GLU A 37 -21.46 2.61 15.52
N ALA A 38 -20.51 2.73 14.61
CA ALA A 38 -19.74 3.96 14.39
C ALA A 38 -20.18 4.59 13.07
N ARG A 39 -20.54 5.87 13.11
CA ARG A 39 -20.84 6.67 11.92
C ARG A 39 -19.78 7.74 11.77
N PHE A 40 -19.16 7.81 10.61
CA PHE A 40 -18.21 8.86 10.29
C PHE A 40 -18.61 9.54 8.98
N PHE A 41 -18.28 10.82 8.89
CA PHE A 41 -18.43 11.62 7.68
C PHE A 41 -17.04 12.00 7.19
N LEU A 42 -16.69 11.55 5.99
CA LEU A 42 -15.46 11.97 5.35
C LEU A 42 -15.67 13.35 4.75
N ALA A 43 -15.14 14.39 5.41
CA ALA A 43 -15.32 15.77 4.97
C ALA A 43 -14.61 16.05 3.64
N ASN A 44 -13.40 15.51 3.46
CA ASN A 44 -12.61 15.66 2.25
C ASN A 44 -11.71 14.44 2.05
N ALA A 45 -11.63 13.92 0.82
CA ALA A 45 -10.60 12.99 0.39
C ALA A 45 -9.73 13.70 -0.64
N VAL A 46 -8.58 14.23 -0.23
CA VAL A 46 -7.63 14.83 -1.17
C VAL A 46 -6.57 13.79 -1.50
N GLY A 47 -6.56 13.34 -2.76
CA GLY A 47 -5.52 12.44 -3.25
C GLY A 47 -6.00 11.58 -4.41
N ILE A 48 -5.98 12.13 -5.63
CA ILE A 48 -5.84 11.26 -6.81
C ILE A 48 -4.35 10.87 -6.84
N ARG A 49 -4.01 9.70 -6.30
CA ARG A 49 -2.73 9.05 -6.64
C ARG A 49 -2.88 8.48 -8.04
N THR A 50 -2.66 9.30 -9.07
CA THR A 50 -2.34 8.73 -10.38
C THR A 50 -0.98 8.07 -10.23
N ASN A 51 -0.94 6.73 -10.18
CA ASN A 51 0.31 6.05 -10.42
C ASN A 51 0.75 6.46 -11.83
N PRO A 52 1.93 7.09 -12.01
CA PRO A 52 2.45 7.26 -13.36
C PRO A 52 2.62 5.87 -13.96
N SER A 53 1.71 5.48 -14.85
CA SER A 53 1.84 4.26 -15.64
C SER A 53 2.81 4.57 -16.77
N VAL A 54 4.10 4.42 -16.51
CA VAL A 54 5.07 4.39 -17.58
C VAL A 54 4.90 3.07 -18.31
N ASP A 55 4.54 3.14 -19.58
CA ASP A 55 4.52 1.97 -20.46
C ASP A 55 5.93 1.71 -20.98
N PHE A 56 6.56 0.66 -20.46
CA PHE A 56 7.90 0.24 -20.85
C PHE A 56 7.91 -0.74 -22.03
N THR A 57 6.74 -1.10 -22.57
CA THR A 57 6.64 -1.99 -23.75
C THR A 57 6.78 -1.22 -25.07
N GLY A 58 6.51 0.09 -25.04
CA GLY A 58 6.71 0.98 -26.18
C GLY A 58 8.16 1.49 -26.31
N LEU A 59 8.64 1.58 -27.55
CA LEU A 59 9.92 2.21 -27.93
C LEU A 59 9.92 3.76 -27.81
N ASN A 60 8.90 4.34 -27.16
CA ASN A 60 8.52 5.74 -27.34
C ASN A 60 9.30 6.75 -26.47
N ASP A 61 10.33 6.30 -25.73
CA ASP A 61 11.17 7.17 -24.92
C ASP A 61 12.62 7.14 -25.39
N LEU A 62 13.14 8.29 -25.80
CA LEU A 62 14.53 8.49 -26.21
C LEU A 62 15.53 8.18 -25.08
N ARG A 63 15.06 8.07 -23.84
CA ARG A 63 15.88 7.72 -22.66
C ARG A 63 16.08 6.21 -22.50
N HIS A 64 15.37 5.38 -23.25
CA HIS A 64 15.60 3.94 -23.26
C HIS A 64 16.81 3.60 -24.14
N ASP A 65 17.83 3.00 -23.54
CA ASP A 65 19.09 2.61 -24.18
C ASP A 65 19.41 1.11 -24.02
N VAL A 66 18.50 0.36 -23.38
CA VAL A 66 18.55 -1.11 -23.24
C VAL A 66 17.16 -1.72 -23.36
N ALA A 67 17.09 -2.94 -23.91
CA ALA A 67 15.90 -3.77 -23.92
C ALA A 67 16.16 -5.05 -23.11
N LEU A 68 15.38 -5.27 -22.05
CA LEU A 68 15.38 -6.50 -21.28
C LEU A 68 14.37 -7.46 -21.90
N VAL A 69 14.78 -8.68 -22.23
CA VAL A 69 13.89 -9.72 -22.73
C VAL A 69 13.52 -10.64 -21.58
N ILE A 70 12.25 -10.63 -21.18
CA ILE A 70 11.72 -11.46 -20.10
C ILE A 70 10.63 -12.33 -20.70
N GLU A 71 10.84 -13.65 -20.71
CA GLU A 71 9.87 -14.62 -21.25
C GLU A 71 9.42 -14.33 -22.70
N GLY A 72 10.29 -13.70 -23.50
CA GLY A 72 10.02 -13.32 -24.89
C GLY A 72 9.46 -11.91 -25.07
N GLU A 73 9.03 -11.25 -24.00
CA GLU A 73 8.56 -9.86 -24.01
C GLU A 73 9.72 -8.87 -23.82
N LYS A 74 9.70 -7.77 -24.58
CA LYS A 74 10.72 -6.72 -24.51
C LYS A 74 10.26 -5.58 -23.61
N ILE A 75 11.09 -5.26 -22.62
CA ILE A 75 10.93 -4.11 -21.74
C ILE A 75 12.07 -3.14 -22.02
N TYR A 76 11.74 -1.93 -22.45
CA TYR A 76 12.70 -0.87 -22.73
C TYR A 76 12.98 -0.08 -21.45
N ALA A 77 14.25 0.13 -21.14
CA ALA A 77 14.69 0.78 -19.90
C ALA A 77 15.96 1.60 -20.13
N SER A 78 16.38 2.33 -19.09
CA SER A 78 17.62 3.11 -19.08
C SER A 78 18.70 2.43 -18.25
N LYS A 79 19.86 2.14 -18.84
CA LYS A 79 21.04 1.56 -18.18
C LYS A 79 21.47 2.40 -16.98
N GLN A 80 21.46 3.72 -17.13
CA GLN A 80 21.87 4.64 -16.07
C GLN A 80 20.97 4.49 -14.83
N TYR A 81 19.65 4.47 -15.00
CA TYR A 81 18.71 4.29 -13.88
C TYR A 81 18.78 2.89 -13.28
N LEU A 82 18.90 1.86 -14.12
CA LEU A 82 19.04 0.48 -13.64
C LEU A 82 20.32 0.30 -12.83
N ALA A 83 21.45 0.85 -13.28
CA ALA A 83 22.72 0.81 -12.56
C ALA A 83 22.68 1.63 -11.26
N LEU A 84 22.02 2.80 -11.27
CA LEU A 84 21.88 3.63 -10.08
C LEU A 84 21.15 2.90 -8.93
N HIS A 85 20.16 2.07 -9.27
CA HIS A 85 19.31 1.38 -8.28
C HIS A 85 19.63 -0.10 -8.08
N SER A 86 20.53 -0.69 -8.88
CA SER A 86 20.90 -2.11 -8.77
C SER A 86 22.39 -2.30 -8.97
N THR A 87 23.05 -2.80 -7.93
CA THR A 87 24.47 -3.16 -7.97
C THR A 87 24.75 -4.25 -9.02
N LEU A 88 23.79 -5.14 -9.26
CA LEU A 88 23.86 -6.15 -10.33
C LEU A 88 23.90 -5.49 -11.70
N PHE A 89 22.96 -4.61 -12.02
CA PHE A 89 22.93 -3.92 -13.31
C PHE A 89 24.11 -2.97 -13.48
N ASN A 90 24.58 -2.34 -12.40
CA ASN A 90 25.79 -1.52 -12.43
C ASN A 90 27.03 -2.34 -12.81
N ALA A 91 27.21 -3.50 -12.18
CA ALA A 91 28.31 -4.40 -12.52
C ALA A 91 28.15 -4.97 -13.94
N MET A 92 26.93 -5.31 -14.37
CA MET A 92 26.65 -5.85 -15.70
C MET A 92 26.96 -4.84 -16.81
N PHE A 93 26.56 -3.57 -16.67
CA PHE A 93 26.72 -2.55 -17.71
C PHE A 93 28.06 -1.81 -17.66
N TYR A 94 28.66 -1.66 -16.48
CA TYR A 94 29.86 -0.82 -16.26
C TYR A 94 31.00 -1.56 -15.56
N GLY A 95 30.83 -2.84 -15.24
CA GLY A 95 31.93 -3.68 -14.78
C GLY A 95 32.88 -4.05 -15.92
N ASN A 96 34.06 -4.54 -15.57
CA ASN A 96 35.06 -5.00 -16.54
C ASN A 96 34.70 -6.37 -17.16
N PHE A 97 33.44 -6.54 -17.60
CA PHE A 97 33.08 -7.64 -18.45
C PHE A 97 33.57 -7.31 -19.86
N ALA A 98 34.52 -8.08 -20.37
CA ALA A 98 34.93 -7.98 -21.75
C ALA A 98 33.78 -8.46 -22.64
N GLU A 99 32.88 -7.56 -23.05
CA GLU A 99 32.03 -7.78 -24.21
C GLU A 99 32.95 -7.92 -25.43
N ARG A 100 33.03 -9.13 -25.99
CA ARG A 100 33.69 -9.44 -27.26
C ARG A 100 32.69 -9.37 -28.39
#